data_AF-A0A6I3H3I8-F1
#
_entry.id   AF-A0A6I3H3I8-F1
#
_cell.length_a   1.000
_cell.length_b   1.000
_cell.length_c   1.000
_cell.angle_alpha   90.00
_cell.angle_beta   90.00
_cell.angle_gamma   90.00
#
_symmetry.space_group_name_H-M   'P 1'
#
loop_
_entity.id
_entity.type
_entity.pdbx_description
1 polymer ?
#
loop_
_entity_poly.entity_id
_entity_poly.type
_entity_poly.pdbx_seq_one_letter_code
_entity_poly.pdbx_strand_id
1 'polypeptide(L)'
;PTPAPLSVDGLAAAHIEATPNCETIDDLVALSNRDFPRADGRAWTAADTLKNVVLKLTYLDDSTDVLVVGVPGDREVDLRRLEAAVFPAAVEPLGEEDFAKHPALVRGYIGPQVLGEESASGIRYLVDPRVSTGSAWISGANSTGQHVYDLVVGRDFTPDGTVEAVAVRDGDLAPDGHGELVSARGIEIGHIFQLGTKYAEALELKVLNENGKQQVVTMGSYGIGVSRAVAAVAEQTYDEIGLSWPRSISPADVHVVAAGKEDELYAFADDLVSDLEEQGIEVLYDDRRRVSPGVKFKDAELIGIPTIIVIGKGLANGVLEIRDRASGQSREVATADALAAIVAEVRG
;
A
#
# COMPACT_ATOMS: atom_id res chain seq x y z
N PRO A 1 11.03 0.22 -13.96
CA PRO A 1 12.07 0.91 -14.75
C PRO A 1 11.79 0.70 -16.24
N THR A 2 12.09 1.69 -17.09
CA THR A 2 12.03 1.53 -18.55
C THR A 2 13.03 0.47 -18.98
N PRO A 3 12.63 -0.58 -19.72
CA PRO A 3 13.57 -1.53 -20.28
C PRO A 3 14.59 -0.84 -21.19
N ALA A 4 15.80 -1.38 -21.27
CA ALA A 4 16.79 -0.88 -22.23
C ALA A 4 16.28 -1.05 -23.66
N PRO A 5 16.54 -0.08 -24.57
CA PRO A 5 16.18 -0.21 -25.98
C PRO A 5 16.70 -1.50 -26.59
N LEU A 6 15.84 -2.21 -27.32
CA LEU A 6 16.22 -3.40 -28.09
C LEU A 6 16.58 -3.00 -29.52
N SER A 7 17.47 -3.77 -30.15
CA SER A 7 17.74 -3.57 -31.58
C SER A 7 16.50 -3.92 -32.40
N VAL A 8 16.21 -3.09 -33.41
CA VAL A 8 15.14 -3.36 -34.38
C VAL A 8 15.59 -4.25 -35.53
N ASP A 9 16.90 -4.49 -35.65
CA ASP A 9 17.48 -5.24 -36.77
C ASP A 9 17.06 -6.71 -36.73
N GLY A 10 16.55 -7.21 -37.86
CA GLY A 10 16.13 -8.60 -38.01
C GLY A 10 14.75 -8.92 -37.43
N LEU A 11 14.03 -7.94 -36.88
CA LEU A 11 12.63 -8.12 -36.48
C LEU A 11 11.70 -8.22 -37.70
N ALA A 12 10.65 -9.02 -37.59
CA ALA A 12 9.63 -9.18 -38.62
C ALA A 12 8.96 -7.84 -38.97
N ALA A 13 8.57 -7.67 -40.24
CA ALA A 13 7.90 -6.47 -40.71
C ALA A 13 6.44 -6.44 -40.23
N ALA A 14 5.95 -5.25 -39.87
CA ALA A 14 4.57 -5.08 -39.48
C ALA A 14 3.63 -5.46 -40.63
N HIS A 15 2.59 -6.23 -40.32
CA HIS A 15 1.61 -6.69 -41.30
C HIS A 15 0.19 -6.69 -40.70
N ILE A 16 -0.80 -6.46 -41.54
CA ILE A 16 -2.20 -6.37 -41.13
C ILE A 16 -2.86 -7.73 -41.32
N GLU A 17 -3.54 -8.20 -40.29
CA GLU A 17 -4.34 -9.42 -40.33
C GLU A 17 -5.82 -9.13 -40.10
N ALA A 18 -6.67 -9.94 -40.72
CA ALA A 18 -8.11 -9.89 -40.51
C ALA A 18 -8.48 -10.59 -39.20
N THR A 19 -9.07 -9.82 -38.28
CA THR A 19 -9.48 -10.24 -36.93
C THR A 19 -10.93 -9.83 -36.68
N PRO A 20 -11.90 -10.38 -37.43
CA PRO A 20 -13.30 -9.96 -37.31
C PRO A 20 -13.86 -10.31 -35.93
N ASN A 21 -14.63 -9.39 -35.35
CA ASN A 21 -15.27 -9.52 -34.04
C ASN A 21 -14.28 -9.66 -32.85
N CYS A 22 -13.03 -9.22 -33.01
CA CYS A 22 -12.06 -9.14 -31.91
C CYS A 22 -12.05 -7.72 -31.33
N GLU A 23 -12.98 -7.42 -30.43
CA GLU A 23 -13.05 -6.10 -29.76
C GLU A 23 -12.37 -6.11 -28.39
N THR A 24 -12.08 -7.29 -27.83
CA THR A 24 -11.38 -7.45 -26.56
C THR A 24 -10.00 -8.07 -26.76
N ILE A 25 -9.11 -7.85 -25.78
CA ILE A 25 -7.77 -8.46 -25.78
C ILE A 25 -7.87 -10.00 -25.73
N ASP A 26 -8.82 -10.55 -24.98
CA ASP A 26 -9.01 -11.99 -24.87
C ASP A 26 -9.45 -12.61 -26.21
N ASP A 27 -10.39 -11.97 -26.91
CA ASP A 27 -10.84 -12.42 -28.24
C ASP A 27 -9.68 -12.36 -29.25
N LEU A 28 -8.88 -11.29 -29.19
CA LEU A 28 -7.71 -11.13 -30.05
C LEU A 28 -6.70 -12.24 -29.79
N VAL A 29 -6.28 -12.44 -28.53
CA VAL A 29 -5.30 -13.49 -28.16
C VAL A 29 -5.79 -14.89 -28.55
N ALA A 30 -7.07 -15.18 -28.33
CA ALA A 30 -7.65 -16.46 -28.71
C ALA A 30 -7.62 -16.68 -30.24
N LEU A 31 -7.97 -15.66 -31.02
CA LEU A 31 -7.92 -15.73 -32.48
C LEU A 31 -6.48 -15.80 -33.00
N SER A 32 -5.56 -14.98 -32.47
CA SER A 32 -4.14 -14.98 -32.84
C SER A 32 -3.52 -16.35 -32.64
N ASN A 33 -3.78 -17.01 -31.51
CA ASN A 33 -3.24 -18.35 -31.25
C ASN A 33 -3.81 -19.43 -32.18
N ARG A 34 -5.05 -19.27 -32.65
CA ARG A 34 -5.72 -20.22 -33.55
C ARG A 34 -5.28 -20.06 -35.00
N ASP A 35 -5.28 -18.83 -35.49
CA ASP A 35 -5.18 -18.52 -36.92
C ASP A 35 -3.81 -17.97 -37.32
N PHE A 36 -3.10 -17.32 -36.39
CA PHE A 36 -1.83 -16.64 -36.63
C PHE A 36 -0.75 -17.03 -35.61
N PRO A 37 -0.44 -18.32 -35.44
CA PRO A 37 0.50 -18.78 -34.41
C PRO A 37 1.91 -18.22 -34.65
N ARG A 38 2.64 -17.97 -33.57
CA ARG A 38 4.00 -17.44 -33.64
C ARG A 38 4.96 -18.44 -34.29
N ALA A 39 5.87 -17.93 -35.11
CA ALA A 39 6.92 -18.74 -35.72
C ALA A 39 7.88 -19.37 -34.68
N ASP A 40 8.02 -18.75 -33.50
CA ASP A 40 8.87 -19.24 -32.41
C ASP A 40 8.20 -20.31 -31.52
N GLY A 41 6.94 -20.66 -31.80
CA GLY A 41 6.20 -21.69 -31.08
C GLY A 41 5.67 -21.27 -29.70
N ARG A 42 5.91 -20.02 -29.26
CA ARG A 42 5.27 -19.49 -28.03
C ARG A 42 3.83 -19.07 -28.34
N ALA A 43 2.92 -19.35 -27.41
CA ALA A 43 1.56 -18.80 -27.49
C ALA A 43 1.58 -17.27 -27.32
N TRP A 44 0.74 -16.58 -28.08
CA TRP A 44 0.39 -15.19 -27.81
C TRP A 44 -0.30 -15.08 -26.46
N THR A 45 0.01 -14.01 -25.74
CA THR A 45 -0.57 -13.65 -24.46
C THR A 45 -1.05 -12.20 -24.50
N ALA A 46 -1.86 -11.78 -23.53
CA ALA A 46 -2.28 -10.38 -23.43
C ALA A 46 -1.09 -9.41 -23.29
N ALA A 47 0.05 -9.87 -22.77
CA ALA A 47 1.27 -9.07 -22.66
C ALA A 47 1.95 -8.80 -24.01
N ASP A 48 1.53 -9.47 -25.09
CA ASP A 48 2.04 -9.25 -26.45
C ASP A 48 1.20 -8.23 -27.24
N THR A 49 0.09 -7.77 -26.68
CA THR A 49 -0.80 -6.80 -27.32
C THR A 49 -0.58 -5.41 -26.73
N LEU A 50 -0.79 -4.38 -27.54
CA LEU A 50 -0.71 -2.97 -27.15
C LEU A 50 -2.12 -2.38 -27.15
N LYS A 51 -2.63 -2.12 -25.95
CA LYS A 51 -3.92 -1.49 -25.73
C LYS A 51 -3.76 0.03 -25.70
N ASN A 52 -4.54 0.71 -26.53
CA ASN A 52 -4.57 2.18 -26.58
C ASN A 52 -5.83 2.70 -25.88
N VAL A 53 -5.65 3.30 -24.69
CA VAL A 53 -6.74 3.80 -23.86
C VAL A 53 -6.93 5.29 -24.13
N VAL A 54 -8.13 5.68 -24.55
CA VAL A 54 -8.47 7.08 -24.88
C VAL A 54 -9.08 7.75 -23.66
N LEU A 55 -8.52 8.89 -23.29
CA LEU A 55 -8.81 9.60 -22.05
C LEU A 55 -9.13 11.06 -22.35
N LYS A 56 -10.00 11.62 -21.53
CA LYS A 56 -10.31 13.04 -21.49
C LYS A 56 -9.59 13.67 -20.32
N LEU A 57 -8.90 14.77 -20.60
CA LEU A 57 -8.31 15.65 -19.62
C LEU A 57 -9.23 16.85 -19.44
N THR A 58 -9.53 17.23 -18.21
CA THR A 58 -10.29 18.45 -17.90
C THR A 58 -9.47 19.32 -16.95
N TYR A 59 -9.17 20.55 -17.37
CA TYR A 59 -8.35 21.50 -16.61
C TYR A 59 -9.21 22.37 -15.68
N LEU A 60 -8.55 23.12 -14.79
CA LEU A 60 -9.21 23.99 -13.79
C LEU A 60 -10.02 25.14 -14.41
N ASP A 61 -9.78 25.47 -15.68
CA ASP A 61 -10.49 26.50 -16.45
C ASP A 61 -11.61 25.91 -17.33
N ASP A 62 -12.01 24.66 -17.07
CA ASP A 62 -12.99 23.88 -17.84
C ASP A 62 -12.57 23.57 -19.28
N SER A 63 -11.34 23.90 -19.69
CA SER A 63 -10.81 23.44 -20.97
C SER A 63 -10.60 21.93 -20.95
N THR A 64 -10.75 21.31 -22.11
CA THR A 64 -10.63 19.85 -22.25
C THR A 64 -9.67 19.49 -23.36
N ASP A 65 -8.97 18.38 -23.17
CA ASP A 65 -8.04 17.81 -24.13
C ASP A 65 -8.18 16.28 -24.17
N VAL A 66 -7.68 15.65 -25.23
CA VAL A 66 -7.71 14.19 -25.40
C VAL A 66 -6.30 13.63 -25.36
N LEU A 67 -6.11 12.62 -24.53
CA LEU A 67 -4.86 11.90 -24.37
C LEU A 67 -5.10 10.42 -24.68
N VAL A 68 -4.21 9.81 -25.46
CA VAL A 68 -4.18 8.35 -25.59
C VAL A 68 -2.96 7.81 -24.86
N VAL A 69 -3.18 6.77 -24.03
CA VAL A 69 -2.11 6.06 -23.33
C VAL A 69 -2.03 4.62 -23.83
N GLY A 70 -0.90 4.27 -24.44
CA GLY A 70 -0.57 2.90 -24.86
C GLY A 70 0.00 2.08 -23.71
N VAL A 71 -0.63 0.96 -23.38
CA VAL A 71 -0.17 0.06 -22.31
C VAL A 71 -0.17 -1.39 -22.80
N PRO A 72 0.66 -2.28 -22.22
CA PRO A 72 0.56 -3.72 -22.50
C PRO A 72 -0.87 -4.22 -22.23
N GLY A 73 -1.39 -5.11 -23.06
CA GLY A 73 -2.80 -5.54 -23.00
C GLY A 73 -3.17 -6.32 -21.74
N ASP A 74 -2.18 -6.89 -21.04
CA ASP A 74 -2.36 -7.51 -19.73
C ASP A 74 -2.34 -6.49 -18.58
N ARG A 75 -2.14 -5.19 -18.85
CA ARG A 75 -2.12 -4.10 -17.88
C ARG A 75 -3.34 -3.18 -18.05
N GLU A 76 -3.67 -2.45 -16.99
CA GLU A 76 -4.73 -1.44 -16.98
C GLU A 76 -4.17 -0.07 -16.60
N VAL A 77 -4.79 0.98 -17.14
CA VAL A 77 -4.48 2.36 -16.74
C VAL A 77 -5.05 2.59 -15.34
N ASP A 78 -4.18 2.93 -14.40
CA ASP A 78 -4.53 3.48 -13.09
C ASP A 78 -4.78 4.98 -13.26
N LEU A 79 -6.05 5.36 -13.27
CA LEU A 79 -6.48 6.74 -13.45
C LEU A 79 -5.94 7.68 -12.37
N ARG A 80 -5.77 7.22 -11.12
CA ARG A 80 -5.24 8.07 -10.05
C ARG A 80 -3.76 8.36 -10.25
N ARG A 81 -3.00 7.34 -10.67
CA ARG A 81 -1.58 7.50 -11.00
C ARG A 81 -1.40 8.44 -12.18
N LEU A 82 -2.24 8.29 -13.21
CA LEU A 82 -2.20 9.15 -14.38
C LEU A 82 -2.61 10.59 -14.06
N GLU A 83 -3.66 10.80 -13.26
CA GLU A 83 -4.08 12.12 -12.80
C GLU A 83 -2.96 12.86 -12.06
N ALA A 84 -2.19 12.15 -11.22
CA ALA A 84 -1.02 12.73 -10.58
C ALA A 84 0.08 13.15 -11.59
N ALA A 85 0.22 12.44 -12.71
CA ALA A 85 1.21 12.75 -13.75
C ALA A 85 0.79 13.90 -14.67
N VAL A 86 -0.52 14.15 -14.82
CA VAL A 86 -1.08 15.22 -15.67
C VAL A 86 -1.67 16.38 -14.87
N PHE A 87 -1.42 16.44 -13.57
CA PHE A 87 -1.85 17.53 -12.71
C PHE A 87 -1.48 18.90 -13.33
N PRO A 88 -2.42 19.87 -13.41
CA PRO A 88 -3.67 19.97 -12.66
C PRO A 88 -4.92 19.39 -13.34
N ALA A 89 -4.80 18.64 -14.43
CA ALA A 89 -5.95 18.07 -15.12
C ALA A 89 -6.57 16.89 -14.36
N ALA A 90 -7.90 16.82 -14.32
CA ALA A 90 -8.65 15.63 -13.96
C ALA A 90 -8.70 14.66 -15.16
N VAL A 91 -8.76 13.35 -14.89
CA VAL A 91 -8.68 12.31 -15.94
C VAL A 91 -9.89 11.38 -15.88
N GLU A 92 -10.55 11.19 -17.01
CA GLU A 92 -11.61 10.19 -17.17
C GLU A 92 -11.52 9.46 -18.52
N PRO A 93 -12.06 8.24 -18.66
CA PRO A 93 -12.21 7.59 -19.97
C PRO A 93 -13.04 8.46 -20.91
N LEU A 94 -12.65 8.53 -22.18
CA LEU A 94 -13.39 9.32 -23.17
C LEU A 94 -14.80 8.72 -23.39
N GLY A 95 -15.84 9.54 -23.20
CA GLY A 95 -17.23 9.14 -23.42
C GLY A 95 -17.62 9.03 -24.91
N GLU A 96 -18.76 8.40 -25.19
CA GLU A 96 -19.20 8.13 -26.58
C GLU A 96 -19.42 9.41 -27.41
N GLU A 97 -19.98 10.45 -26.82
CA GLU A 97 -20.22 11.73 -27.50
C GLU A 97 -18.92 12.42 -27.93
N ASP A 98 -17.90 12.35 -27.08
CA ASP A 98 -16.59 12.92 -27.38
C ASP A 98 -15.84 12.04 -28.39
N PHE A 99 -15.96 10.72 -28.29
CA PHE A 99 -15.37 9.77 -29.24
C PHE A 99 -15.84 10.02 -30.69
N ALA A 100 -17.12 10.36 -30.88
CA ALA A 100 -17.67 10.69 -32.20
C ALA A 100 -17.01 11.91 -32.88
N LYS A 101 -16.32 12.77 -32.12
CA LYS A 101 -15.58 13.93 -32.63
C LYS A 101 -14.21 13.55 -33.21
N HIS A 102 -13.75 12.32 -32.98
CA HIS A 102 -12.44 11.82 -33.41
C HIS A 102 -12.58 10.66 -34.41
N PRO A 103 -12.89 10.92 -35.68
CA PRO A 103 -13.14 9.87 -36.69
C PRO A 103 -11.92 9.00 -37.00
N ALA A 104 -10.71 9.44 -36.63
CA ALA A 104 -9.49 8.65 -36.73
C ALA A 104 -9.42 7.50 -35.71
N LEU A 105 -10.22 7.55 -34.64
CA LEU A 105 -10.24 6.53 -33.59
C LEU A 105 -11.29 5.48 -33.91
N VAL A 106 -10.86 4.25 -34.23
CA VAL A 106 -11.77 3.12 -34.47
C VAL A 106 -11.85 2.27 -33.22
N ARG A 107 -12.97 2.34 -32.50
CA ARG A 107 -13.16 1.61 -31.22
C ARG A 107 -12.88 0.11 -31.38
N GLY A 108 -12.11 -0.46 -30.46
CA GLY A 108 -11.65 -1.86 -30.52
C GLY A 108 -10.48 -2.11 -31.48
N TYR A 109 -10.17 -1.16 -32.36
CA TYR A 109 -9.14 -1.31 -33.40
C TYR A 109 -8.23 -0.08 -33.49
N ILE A 110 -8.06 0.68 -32.39
CA ILE A 110 -7.18 1.84 -32.33
C ILE A 110 -5.71 1.37 -32.33
N GLY A 111 -4.95 1.84 -33.32
CA GLY A 111 -3.51 1.59 -33.46
C GLY A 111 -2.69 2.87 -33.34
N PRO A 112 -1.41 2.76 -32.98
CA PRO A 112 -0.55 3.93 -32.75
C PRO A 112 -0.17 4.70 -34.02
N GLN A 113 -0.39 4.18 -35.23
CA GLN A 113 0.01 4.86 -36.48
C GLN A 113 -0.77 6.15 -36.76
N VAL A 114 -1.96 6.30 -36.17
CA VAL A 114 -2.77 7.52 -36.30
C VAL A 114 -2.66 8.42 -35.08
N LEU A 115 -1.83 8.08 -34.08
CA LEU A 115 -1.69 8.77 -32.80
C LEU A 115 -0.36 9.53 -32.73
N GLY A 116 -0.31 10.59 -31.93
CA GLY A 116 0.84 11.48 -31.77
C GLY A 116 0.50 12.91 -32.16
N GLU A 117 1.15 13.90 -31.55
CA GLU A 117 0.92 15.33 -31.83
C GLU A 117 1.25 15.68 -33.29
N GLU A 118 2.23 15.00 -33.90
CA GLU A 118 2.63 15.18 -35.30
C GLU A 118 1.85 14.26 -36.27
N SER A 119 0.94 13.44 -35.77
CA SER A 119 0.16 12.49 -36.59
C SER A 119 -1.06 13.14 -37.25
N ALA A 120 -1.76 12.38 -38.11
CA ALA A 120 -2.98 12.84 -38.75
C ALA A 120 -4.13 13.15 -37.75
N SER A 121 -4.14 12.53 -36.57
CA SER A 121 -5.15 12.86 -35.55
C SER A 121 -4.78 14.08 -34.70
N GLY A 122 -3.48 14.39 -34.58
CA GLY A 122 -2.94 15.39 -33.65
C GLY A 122 -3.19 15.08 -32.17
N ILE A 123 -3.65 13.86 -31.83
CA ILE A 123 -3.96 13.47 -30.47
C ILE A 123 -2.68 13.01 -29.78
N ARG A 124 -2.36 13.65 -28.66
CA ARG A 124 -1.18 13.32 -27.86
C ARG A 124 -1.19 11.84 -27.46
N TYR A 125 -0.06 11.17 -27.68
CA TYR A 125 0.14 9.76 -27.45
C TYR A 125 1.32 9.49 -26.53
N LEU A 126 1.00 9.07 -25.31
CA LEU A 126 1.99 8.62 -24.34
C LEU A 126 1.92 7.10 -24.19
N VAL A 127 2.99 6.47 -23.74
CA VAL A 127 3.02 5.02 -23.50
C VAL A 127 3.56 4.66 -22.13
N ASP A 128 3.17 3.48 -21.61
CA ASP A 128 3.81 2.88 -20.45
C ASP A 128 5.31 2.65 -20.73
N PRO A 129 6.20 2.84 -19.75
CA PRO A 129 7.63 2.60 -19.94
C PRO A 129 8.01 1.21 -20.48
N ARG A 130 7.16 0.18 -20.32
CA ARG A 130 7.40 -1.16 -20.90
C ARG A 130 7.29 -1.16 -22.43
N VAL A 131 6.54 -0.23 -23.01
CA VAL A 131 6.41 -0.01 -24.46
C VAL A 131 7.61 0.82 -24.93
N SER A 132 8.78 0.18 -24.92
CA SER A 132 10.08 0.80 -25.19
C SER A 132 10.55 0.53 -26.62
N THR A 133 11.50 1.32 -27.12
CA THR A 133 12.09 1.14 -28.46
C THR A 133 12.56 -0.30 -28.70
N GLY A 134 12.15 -0.87 -29.83
CA GLY A 134 12.46 -2.25 -30.21
C GLY A 134 11.51 -3.31 -29.65
N SER A 135 10.56 -2.95 -28.77
CA SER A 135 9.46 -3.85 -28.41
C SER A 135 8.47 -4.00 -29.57
N ALA A 136 7.92 -5.21 -29.73
CA ALA A 136 7.00 -5.58 -30.81
C ALA A 136 5.63 -5.97 -30.25
N TRP A 137 4.56 -5.53 -30.92
CA TRP A 137 3.20 -5.60 -30.39
C TRP A 137 2.18 -6.04 -31.44
N ILE A 138 1.06 -6.60 -30.97
CA ILE A 138 -0.19 -6.64 -31.73
C ILE A 138 -1.06 -5.45 -31.29
N SER A 139 -1.48 -4.61 -32.22
CA SER A 139 -2.35 -3.46 -31.92
C SER A 139 -3.40 -3.27 -33.01
N GLY A 140 -4.39 -2.41 -32.77
CA GLY A 140 -5.44 -2.14 -33.76
C GLY A 140 -4.87 -1.60 -35.08
N ALA A 141 -5.53 -1.87 -36.21
CA ALA A 141 -5.09 -1.38 -37.52
C ALA A 141 -5.78 -0.08 -37.96
N ASN A 142 -6.51 0.60 -37.07
CA ASN A 142 -7.35 1.76 -37.35
C ASN A 142 -8.45 1.46 -38.38
N SER A 143 -8.87 0.19 -38.45
CA SER A 143 -9.90 -0.31 -39.35
C SER A 143 -10.65 -1.45 -38.65
N THR A 144 -11.98 -1.44 -38.77
CA THR A 144 -12.83 -2.43 -38.10
C THR A 144 -12.47 -3.85 -38.55
N GLY A 145 -12.25 -4.72 -37.58
CA GLY A 145 -11.97 -6.13 -37.82
C GLY A 145 -10.53 -6.41 -38.28
N GLN A 146 -9.59 -5.50 -38.02
CA GLN A 146 -8.20 -5.65 -38.42
C GLN A 146 -7.22 -5.23 -37.30
N HIS A 147 -6.16 -6.02 -37.13
CA HIS A 147 -5.05 -5.72 -36.22
C HIS A 147 -3.72 -5.79 -36.98
N VAL A 148 -2.74 -5.02 -36.50
CA VAL A 148 -1.35 -5.05 -36.98
C VAL A 148 -0.53 -5.93 -36.05
N TYR A 149 0.21 -6.87 -36.63
CA TYR A 149 1.15 -7.75 -35.94
C TYR A 149 2.58 -7.26 -36.17
N ASP A 150 3.50 -7.68 -35.29
CA ASP A 150 4.92 -7.32 -35.33
C ASP A 150 5.17 -5.81 -35.41
N LEU A 151 4.32 -5.04 -34.71
CA LEU A 151 4.38 -3.58 -34.69
C LEU A 151 5.45 -3.11 -33.71
N VAL A 152 6.54 -2.54 -34.23
CA VAL A 152 7.76 -2.24 -33.48
C VAL A 152 7.86 -0.74 -33.13
N VAL A 153 8.04 -0.45 -31.84
CA VAL A 153 8.29 0.91 -31.33
C VAL A 153 9.62 1.43 -31.87
N GLY A 154 9.62 2.64 -32.42
CA GLY A 154 10.80 3.31 -33.02
C GLY A 154 11.06 2.94 -34.48
N ARG A 155 10.41 1.91 -35.02
CA ARG A 155 10.42 1.57 -36.45
C ARG A 155 9.10 1.93 -37.12
N ASP A 156 7.99 1.47 -36.55
CA ASP A 156 6.66 1.57 -37.18
C ASP A 156 5.80 2.68 -36.56
N PHE A 157 6.09 3.05 -35.31
CA PHE A 157 5.49 4.22 -34.65
C PHE A 157 6.44 4.77 -33.57
N THR A 158 6.28 6.04 -33.24
CA THR A 158 7.03 6.71 -32.16
C THR A 158 6.03 7.48 -31.29
N PRO A 159 5.92 7.19 -29.98
CA PRO A 159 5.06 7.96 -29.08
C PRO A 159 5.67 9.33 -28.77
N ASP A 160 4.83 10.29 -28.35
CA ASP A 160 5.27 11.63 -27.95
C ASP A 160 6.06 11.60 -26.63
N GLY A 161 5.90 10.54 -25.85
CA GLY A 161 6.65 10.32 -24.62
C GLY A 161 6.16 9.12 -23.81
N THR A 162 6.70 8.99 -22.61
CA THR A 162 6.32 7.94 -21.67
C THR A 162 5.55 8.51 -20.49
N VAL A 163 4.60 7.75 -19.96
CA VAL A 163 3.88 8.08 -18.74
C VAL A 163 3.70 6.84 -17.86
N GLU A 164 3.98 7.00 -16.58
CA GLU A 164 3.79 5.98 -15.55
C GLU A 164 2.31 5.88 -15.20
N ALA A 165 1.53 5.14 -16.00
CA ALA A 165 0.07 5.11 -15.91
C ALA A 165 -0.51 3.76 -15.47
N VAL A 166 0.30 2.72 -15.24
CA VAL A 166 -0.19 1.39 -14.84
C VAL A 166 0.04 1.11 -13.36
N ALA A 167 -0.82 0.28 -12.77
CA ALA A 167 -0.58 -0.27 -11.44
C ALA A 167 0.62 -1.24 -11.47
N VAL A 168 1.46 -1.16 -10.44
CA VAL A 168 2.56 -2.12 -10.24
C VAL A 168 2.02 -3.47 -9.78
N ARG A 169 2.72 -4.55 -10.10
CA ARG A 169 2.42 -5.93 -9.68
C ARG A 169 3.64 -6.59 -9.05
N ASP A 170 3.40 -7.63 -8.27
CA ASP A 170 4.47 -8.50 -7.79
C ASP A 170 5.28 -9.05 -8.97
N GLY A 171 6.61 -9.03 -8.83
CA GLY A 171 7.54 -9.41 -9.90
C GLY A 171 7.90 -8.28 -10.86
N ASP A 172 7.22 -7.13 -10.84
CA ASP A 172 7.68 -5.97 -11.60
C ASP A 172 9.03 -5.49 -11.06
N LEU A 173 9.92 -5.03 -11.95
CA LEU A 173 11.22 -4.51 -11.52
C LEU A 173 11.07 -3.22 -10.72
N ALA A 174 11.81 -3.12 -9.63
CA ALA A 174 11.90 -1.92 -8.81
C ALA A 174 12.51 -0.77 -9.62
N PRO A 175 12.00 0.47 -9.47
CA PRO A 175 12.47 1.62 -10.24
C PRO A 175 13.93 2.00 -9.92
N ASP A 176 14.45 1.60 -8.77
CA ASP A 176 15.83 1.80 -8.32
C ASP A 176 16.80 0.68 -8.78
N GLY A 177 16.29 -0.35 -9.47
CA GLY A 177 17.09 -1.47 -9.97
C GLY A 177 17.47 -2.51 -8.92
N HIS A 178 16.91 -2.47 -7.70
CA HIS A 178 17.27 -3.38 -6.61
C HIS A 178 16.54 -4.74 -6.62
N GLY A 179 15.89 -5.10 -7.73
CA GLY A 179 15.24 -6.40 -7.92
C GLY A 179 13.76 -6.27 -8.24
N GLU A 180 12.98 -7.25 -7.82
CA GLU A 180 11.53 -7.31 -8.07
C GLU A 180 10.75 -6.71 -6.90
N LEU A 181 9.62 -6.08 -7.22
CA LEU A 181 8.65 -5.57 -6.26
C LEU A 181 7.85 -6.73 -5.66
N VAL A 182 7.56 -6.63 -4.36
CA VAL A 182 6.67 -7.52 -3.64
C VAL A 182 5.66 -6.68 -2.86
N SER A 183 4.39 -7.03 -2.98
CA SER A 183 3.30 -6.38 -2.27
C SER A 183 3.20 -6.92 -0.85
N ALA A 184 3.09 -6.00 0.10
CA ALA A 184 2.74 -6.29 1.47
C ALA A 184 1.53 -5.46 1.87
N ARG A 185 0.72 -5.99 2.79
CA ARG A 185 -0.36 -5.21 3.41
C ARG A 185 0.19 -4.44 4.59
N GLY A 186 -0.08 -3.13 4.62
CA GLY A 186 0.33 -2.25 5.70
C GLY A 186 -0.85 -1.45 6.23
N ILE A 187 -0.77 -1.07 7.51
CA ILE A 187 -1.67 -0.08 8.12
C ILE A 187 -0.91 1.24 8.16
N GLU A 188 -1.39 2.25 7.43
CA GLU A 188 -0.81 3.59 7.49
C GLU A 188 -1.07 4.22 8.86
N ILE A 189 -0.05 4.28 9.72
CA ILE A 189 -0.14 4.91 11.06
C ILE A 189 0.27 6.38 11.06
N GLY A 190 0.88 6.86 9.98
CA GLY A 190 1.28 8.26 9.83
C GLY A 190 1.62 8.62 8.40
N HIS A 191 1.61 9.92 8.13
CA HIS A 191 1.86 10.50 6.82
C HIS A 191 2.58 11.84 6.97
N ILE A 192 3.56 12.08 6.12
CA ILE A 192 4.29 13.34 6.04
C ILE A 192 4.09 13.98 4.66
N PHE A 193 3.84 15.28 4.62
CA PHE A 193 3.62 16.02 3.38
C PHE A 193 4.52 17.24 3.30
N GLN A 194 5.14 17.44 2.13
CA GLN A 194 5.70 18.73 1.74
C GLN A 194 4.58 19.55 1.10
N LEU A 195 3.94 20.42 1.88
CA LEU A 195 2.80 21.20 1.41
C LEU A 195 3.21 22.37 0.51
N GLY A 196 4.50 22.73 0.50
CA GLY A 196 5.01 23.86 -0.25
C GLY A 196 4.39 25.16 0.25
N THR A 197 3.99 26.03 -0.67
CA THR A 197 3.40 27.34 -0.37
C THR A 197 1.88 27.37 -0.46
N LYS A 198 1.23 26.26 -0.84
CA LYS A 198 -0.22 26.18 -1.16
C LYS A 198 -1.12 26.92 -0.16
N TYR A 199 -0.99 26.59 1.13
CA TYR A 199 -1.83 27.20 2.18
C TYR A 199 -1.33 28.58 2.60
N ALA A 200 -0.01 28.78 2.62
CA ALA A 200 0.58 30.05 2.98
C ALA A 200 0.25 31.17 1.96
N GLU A 201 0.15 30.83 0.67
CA GLU A 201 -0.33 31.75 -0.37
C GLU A 201 -1.79 32.12 -0.16
N ALA A 202 -2.66 31.13 0.04
CA ALA A 202 -4.09 31.34 0.24
C ALA A 202 -4.41 32.15 1.51
N LEU A 203 -3.58 32.02 2.55
CA LEU A 203 -3.73 32.74 3.83
C LEU A 203 -2.88 34.03 3.89
N GLU A 204 -2.19 34.37 2.81
CA GLU A 204 -1.27 35.52 2.71
C GLU A 204 -0.18 35.53 3.81
N LEU A 205 0.25 34.36 4.27
CA LEU A 205 1.27 34.19 5.30
C LEU A 205 2.68 34.43 4.72
N LYS A 206 3.21 35.63 4.99
CA LYS A 206 4.54 36.07 4.54
C LYS A 206 5.42 36.48 5.72
N VAL A 207 6.72 36.24 5.58
CA VAL A 207 7.77 36.67 6.53
C VAL A 207 8.87 37.43 5.81
N LEU A 208 9.65 38.23 6.52
CA LEU A 208 10.87 38.81 5.97
C LEU A 208 11.99 37.76 6.02
N ASN A 209 12.64 37.53 4.90
CA ASN A 209 13.85 36.70 4.87
C ASN A 209 15.07 37.48 5.37
N GLU A 210 16.22 36.81 5.40
CA GLU A 210 17.51 37.38 5.84
C GLU A 210 17.93 38.65 5.09
N ASN A 211 17.42 38.87 3.87
CA ASN A 211 17.70 40.04 3.05
C ASN A 211 16.64 41.14 3.20
N GLY A 212 15.70 41.01 4.15
CA GLY A 212 14.60 41.94 4.37
C GLY A 212 13.54 41.92 3.27
N LYS A 213 13.47 40.87 2.45
CA LYS A 213 12.44 40.71 1.41
C LYS A 213 11.29 39.85 1.94
N GLN A 214 10.06 40.21 1.56
CA GLN A 214 8.90 39.38 1.84
C GLN A 214 8.99 38.05 1.07
N GLN A 215 8.78 36.95 1.78
CA GLN A 215 8.75 35.60 1.25
C GLN A 215 7.56 34.85 1.85
N VAL A 216 6.86 34.08 1.01
CA VAL A 216 5.78 33.19 1.46
C VAL A 216 6.38 32.02 2.24
N VAL A 217 5.75 31.65 3.35
CA VAL A 217 6.22 30.55 4.19
C VAL A 217 6.08 29.21 3.45
N THR A 218 7.14 28.40 3.45
CA THR A 218 7.10 27.00 3.00
C THR A 218 6.66 26.11 4.14
N MET A 219 5.67 25.25 3.91
CA MET A 219 5.03 24.43 4.93
C MET A 219 5.31 22.94 4.75
N GLY A 220 5.42 22.24 5.86
CA GLY A 220 5.34 20.79 5.97
C GLY A 220 4.22 20.39 6.93
N SER A 221 3.68 19.19 6.77
CA SER A 221 2.69 18.61 7.68
C SER A 221 3.10 17.19 8.07
N TYR A 222 2.88 16.84 9.32
CA TYR A 222 3.27 15.56 9.92
C TYR A 222 2.11 15.06 10.75
N GLY A 223 1.52 13.94 10.35
CA GLY A 223 0.36 13.35 11.00
C GLY A 223 0.65 11.93 11.49
N ILE A 224 0.23 11.62 12.71
CA ILE A 224 0.20 10.26 13.26
C ILE A 224 -1.22 9.98 13.75
N GLY A 225 -1.81 8.88 13.30
CA GLY A 225 -3.11 8.42 13.76
C GLY A 225 -2.97 7.71 15.10
N VAL A 226 -2.89 8.44 16.21
CA VAL A 226 -2.64 7.88 17.56
C VAL A 226 -3.62 6.75 17.91
N SER A 227 -4.94 6.95 17.72
CA SER A 227 -5.93 5.90 17.98
C SER A 227 -5.79 4.70 17.03
N ARG A 228 -5.37 4.93 15.78
CA ARG A 228 -5.08 3.86 14.80
C ARG A 228 -3.82 3.08 15.19
N ALA A 229 -2.81 3.76 15.74
CA ALA A 229 -1.59 3.12 16.20
C ALA A 229 -1.86 2.11 17.31
N VAL A 230 -2.77 2.41 18.25
CA VAL A 230 -3.20 1.44 19.28
C VAL A 230 -3.76 0.17 18.66
N ALA A 231 -4.65 0.28 17.67
CA ALA A 231 -5.19 -0.88 16.96
C ALA A 231 -4.11 -1.61 16.14
N ALA A 232 -3.18 -0.88 15.50
CA ALA A 232 -2.10 -1.48 14.74
C ALA A 232 -1.12 -2.26 15.63
N VAL A 233 -0.85 -1.78 16.85
CA VAL A 233 -0.09 -2.54 17.86
C VAL A 233 -0.86 -3.79 18.23
N ALA A 234 -2.14 -3.66 18.61
CA ALA A 234 -2.97 -4.81 18.98
C ALA A 234 -3.01 -5.90 17.89
N GLU A 235 -3.13 -5.53 16.61
CA GLU A 235 -3.08 -6.45 15.46
C GLU A 235 -1.72 -7.16 15.29
N GLN A 236 -0.63 -6.61 15.82
CA GLN A 236 0.70 -7.21 15.76
C GLN A 236 1.11 -7.91 17.06
N THR A 237 0.39 -7.64 18.15
CA THR A 237 0.79 -8.07 19.50
C THR A 237 -0.40 -8.72 20.21
N TYR A 238 -0.85 -9.84 19.67
CA TYR A 238 -1.88 -10.70 20.26
C TYR A 238 -1.57 -12.18 19.98
N ASP A 239 -2.23 -13.06 20.74
CA ASP A 239 -2.20 -14.50 20.58
C ASP A 239 -3.60 -15.09 20.78
N GLU A 240 -3.70 -16.42 20.85
CA GLU A 240 -4.98 -17.13 21.00
C GLU A 240 -5.73 -16.81 22.30
N ILE A 241 -5.05 -16.26 23.31
CA ILE A 241 -5.62 -15.99 24.64
C ILE A 241 -5.81 -14.49 24.92
N GLY A 242 -5.35 -13.59 24.05
CA GLY A 242 -5.66 -12.16 24.13
C GLY A 242 -4.56 -11.23 23.62
N LEU A 243 -4.58 -9.99 24.12
CA LEU A 243 -3.55 -9.00 23.83
C LEU A 243 -2.23 -9.37 24.52
N SER A 244 -1.11 -8.90 23.97
CA SER A 244 0.23 -9.08 24.53
C SER A 244 1.02 -7.80 24.31
N TRP A 245 0.84 -6.81 25.18
CA TRP A 245 1.36 -5.46 24.93
C TRP A 245 2.89 -5.41 24.96
N PRO A 246 3.54 -4.59 24.13
CA PRO A 246 4.91 -4.15 24.41
C PRO A 246 4.94 -3.37 25.73
N ARG A 247 5.93 -3.67 26.61
CA ARG A 247 6.02 -3.05 27.96
C ARG A 247 5.90 -1.52 27.93
N SER A 248 6.53 -0.85 26.97
CA SER A 248 6.57 0.62 26.87
C SER A 248 5.21 1.29 26.65
N ILE A 249 4.18 0.53 26.26
CA ILE A 249 2.84 1.04 25.95
C ILE A 249 1.73 0.16 26.56
N SER A 250 2.10 -0.73 27.49
CA SER A 250 1.14 -1.51 28.26
C SER A 250 0.30 -0.57 29.14
N PRO A 251 -0.98 -0.87 29.38
CA PRO A 251 -1.84 -0.02 30.24
C PRO A 251 -1.45 -0.03 31.72
N ALA A 252 -0.58 -0.95 32.13
CA ALA A 252 0.07 -1.01 33.44
C ALA A 252 1.36 -1.83 33.30
N ASP A 253 2.30 -1.67 34.22
CA ASP A 253 3.54 -2.45 34.25
C ASP A 253 3.29 -3.90 34.70
N VAL A 254 2.40 -4.07 35.69
CA VAL A 254 2.07 -5.38 36.27
C VAL A 254 0.57 -5.53 36.52
N HIS A 255 0.06 -6.76 36.41
CA HIS A 255 -1.31 -7.12 36.79
C HIS A 255 -1.28 -8.02 38.02
N VAL A 256 -1.64 -7.49 39.19
CA VAL A 256 -1.72 -8.24 40.45
C VAL A 256 -3.08 -8.91 40.55
N VAL A 257 -3.09 -10.24 40.62
CA VAL A 257 -4.30 -11.06 40.69
C VAL A 257 -4.37 -11.74 42.06
N ALA A 258 -5.28 -11.25 42.91
CA ALA A 258 -5.63 -11.90 44.17
C ALA A 258 -6.56 -13.11 43.91
N ALA A 259 -5.99 -14.32 43.96
CA ALA A 259 -6.60 -15.58 43.53
C ALA A 259 -7.09 -16.46 44.69
N GLY A 260 -7.65 -15.85 45.74
CA GLY A 260 -8.21 -16.56 46.91
C GLY A 260 -9.41 -15.87 47.54
N LYS A 261 -9.81 -16.36 48.72
CA LYS A 261 -10.95 -15.83 49.50
C LYS A 261 -10.55 -15.32 50.89
N GLU A 262 -9.35 -15.63 51.31
CA GLU A 262 -8.80 -15.39 52.63
C GLU A 262 -8.43 -13.93 52.80
N ASP A 263 -8.82 -13.29 53.92
CA ASP A 263 -8.54 -11.87 54.14
C ASP A 263 -7.04 -11.56 54.18
N GLU A 264 -6.23 -12.47 54.72
CA GLU A 264 -4.76 -12.37 54.76
C GLU A 264 -4.15 -12.25 53.35
N LEU A 265 -4.76 -12.90 52.36
CA LEU A 265 -4.29 -12.84 50.97
C LEU A 265 -4.51 -11.46 50.37
N TYR A 266 -5.66 -10.85 50.63
CA TYR A 266 -5.96 -9.50 50.17
C TYR A 266 -5.13 -8.46 50.92
N ALA A 267 -4.93 -8.62 52.23
CA ALA A 267 -4.07 -7.73 53.00
C ALA A 267 -2.63 -7.73 52.45
N PHE A 268 -2.07 -8.91 52.17
CA PHE A 268 -0.75 -9.02 51.55
C PHE A 268 -0.71 -8.41 50.13
N ALA A 269 -1.76 -8.62 49.34
CA ALA A 269 -1.87 -8.04 48.00
C ALA A 269 -1.92 -6.51 48.06
N ASP A 270 -2.70 -5.95 48.98
CA ASP A 270 -2.83 -4.50 49.19
C ASP A 270 -1.48 -3.88 49.59
N ASP A 271 -0.75 -4.51 50.52
CA ASP A 271 0.59 -4.07 50.95
C ASP A 271 1.58 -4.13 49.78
N LEU A 272 1.61 -5.22 49.00
CA LEU A 272 2.50 -5.37 47.85
C LEU A 272 2.18 -4.36 46.74
N VAL A 273 0.89 -4.08 46.48
CA VAL A 273 0.47 -3.06 45.51
C VAL A 273 0.98 -1.69 45.96
N SER A 274 0.80 -1.33 47.23
CA SER A 274 1.31 -0.07 47.79
C SER A 274 2.83 0.04 47.63
N ASP A 275 3.57 -1.01 47.97
CA ASP A 275 5.04 -1.04 47.86
C ASP A 275 5.51 -0.88 46.40
N LEU A 276 4.81 -1.49 45.44
CA LEU A 276 5.10 -1.36 44.00
C LEU A 276 4.81 0.05 43.49
N GLU A 277 3.67 0.62 43.87
CA GLU A 277 3.29 2.00 43.51
C GLU A 277 4.26 3.03 44.11
N GLU A 278 4.78 2.79 45.32
CA GLU A 278 5.85 3.60 45.92
C GLU A 278 7.16 3.54 45.13
N GLN A 279 7.41 2.45 44.40
CA GLN A 279 8.50 2.37 43.42
C GLN A 279 8.16 3.03 42.09
N GLY A 280 6.95 3.58 41.91
CA GLY A 280 6.50 4.18 40.65
C GLY A 280 6.16 3.16 39.57
N ILE A 281 5.81 1.93 39.96
CA ILE A 281 5.31 0.90 39.06
C ILE A 281 3.80 1.08 38.93
N GLU A 282 3.28 1.12 37.70
CA GLU A 282 1.84 1.17 37.45
C GLU A 282 1.23 -0.23 37.63
N VAL A 283 0.29 -0.37 38.56
CA VAL A 283 -0.30 -1.65 38.92
C VAL A 283 -1.78 -1.70 38.52
N LEU A 284 -2.16 -2.73 37.76
CA LEU A 284 -3.57 -3.13 37.66
C LEU A 284 -3.85 -4.19 38.72
N TYR A 285 -4.67 -3.87 39.72
CA TYR A 285 -4.99 -4.79 40.80
C TYR A 285 -6.40 -5.39 40.63
N ASP A 286 -6.47 -6.71 40.49
CA ASP A 286 -7.72 -7.48 40.47
C ASP A 286 -8.11 -7.95 41.88
N ASP A 287 -8.77 -7.06 42.61
CA ASP A 287 -9.27 -7.23 43.97
C ASP A 287 -10.68 -7.86 44.04
N ARG A 288 -11.25 -8.27 42.90
CA ARG A 288 -12.67 -8.68 42.79
C ARG A 288 -12.99 -9.97 43.55
N ARG A 289 -13.33 -9.86 44.85
CA ARG A 289 -13.57 -11.00 45.76
C ARG A 289 -14.66 -11.99 45.33
N ARG A 290 -15.64 -11.53 44.55
CA ARG A 290 -16.79 -12.36 44.11
C ARG A 290 -16.54 -13.10 42.79
N VAL A 291 -15.41 -12.86 42.14
CA VAL A 291 -15.03 -13.45 40.85
C VAL A 291 -14.13 -14.66 41.11
N SER A 292 -14.35 -15.75 40.36
CA SER A 292 -13.52 -16.95 40.54
C SER A 292 -12.10 -16.72 39.99
N PRO A 293 -11.06 -17.36 40.57
CA PRO A 293 -9.69 -17.22 40.08
C PRO A 293 -9.54 -17.50 38.58
N GLY A 294 -10.25 -18.51 38.06
CA GLY A 294 -10.21 -18.84 36.64
C GLY A 294 -10.76 -17.73 35.73
N VAL A 295 -11.74 -16.95 36.19
CA VAL A 295 -12.23 -15.78 35.44
C VAL A 295 -11.21 -14.64 35.53
N LYS A 296 -10.62 -14.40 36.70
CA LYS A 296 -9.57 -13.39 36.87
C LYS A 296 -8.36 -13.66 35.96
N PHE A 297 -7.90 -14.91 35.88
CA PHE A 297 -6.80 -15.28 34.99
C PHE A 297 -7.14 -15.04 33.52
N LYS A 298 -8.34 -15.41 33.09
CA LYS A 298 -8.79 -15.13 31.72
C LYS A 298 -8.86 -13.63 31.42
N ASP A 299 -9.33 -12.82 32.36
CA ASP A 299 -9.36 -11.37 32.19
C ASP A 299 -7.92 -10.80 32.12
N ALA A 300 -7.01 -11.28 32.96
CA ALA A 300 -5.60 -10.87 32.94
C ALA A 300 -4.90 -11.25 31.64
N GLU A 301 -5.15 -12.46 31.14
CA GLU A 301 -4.67 -12.95 29.84
C GLU A 301 -5.27 -12.13 28.69
N LEU A 302 -6.56 -11.80 28.75
CA LEU A 302 -7.23 -11.02 27.72
C LEU A 302 -6.70 -9.57 27.66
N ILE A 303 -6.53 -8.93 28.81
CA ILE A 303 -6.03 -7.54 28.94
C ILE A 303 -4.59 -7.43 28.46
N GLY A 304 -3.76 -8.43 28.73
CA GLY A 304 -2.47 -8.58 28.08
C GLY A 304 -1.31 -7.80 28.70
N ILE A 305 -1.40 -7.42 29.98
CA ILE A 305 -0.28 -6.79 30.68
C ILE A 305 0.90 -7.77 30.74
N PRO A 306 2.14 -7.36 30.38
CA PRO A 306 3.28 -8.25 30.21
C PRO A 306 3.63 -9.12 31.42
N THR A 307 3.46 -8.59 32.62
CA THR A 307 3.82 -9.25 33.87
C THR A 307 2.58 -9.46 34.72
N ILE A 308 2.22 -10.71 35.00
CA ILE A 308 1.09 -11.06 35.87
C ILE A 308 1.63 -11.60 37.19
N ILE A 309 1.21 -11.01 38.29
CA ILE A 309 1.57 -11.43 39.66
C ILE A 309 0.38 -12.18 40.24
N VAL A 310 0.54 -13.47 40.55
CA VAL A 310 -0.53 -14.29 41.12
C VAL A 310 -0.28 -14.51 42.60
N ILE A 311 -1.18 -13.97 43.41
CA ILE A 311 -1.20 -14.17 44.86
C ILE A 311 -2.31 -15.16 45.17
N GLY A 312 -1.94 -16.43 45.36
CA GLY A 312 -2.88 -17.53 45.53
C GLY A 312 -2.58 -18.36 46.78
N LYS A 313 -2.91 -19.65 46.73
CA LYS A 313 -2.72 -20.58 47.85
C LYS A 313 -1.26 -20.75 48.28
N GLY A 314 -0.31 -20.48 47.38
CA GLY A 314 1.12 -20.51 47.66
C GLY A 314 1.55 -19.53 48.77
N LEU A 315 0.73 -18.50 49.04
CA LEU A 315 1.02 -17.52 50.09
C LEU A 315 1.19 -18.17 51.47
N ALA A 316 0.45 -19.24 51.77
CA ALA A 316 0.59 -20.00 53.01
C ALA A 316 1.97 -20.68 53.16
N ASN A 317 2.68 -20.89 52.05
CA ASN A 317 4.04 -21.40 52.01
C ASN A 317 5.08 -20.28 51.85
N GLY A 318 4.66 -19.01 51.92
CA GLY A 318 5.53 -17.85 51.76
C GLY A 318 5.98 -17.60 50.32
N VAL A 319 5.19 -17.98 49.31
CA VAL A 319 5.50 -17.75 47.89
C VAL A 319 4.34 -17.12 47.11
N LEU A 320 4.68 -16.41 46.04
CA LEU A 320 3.76 -15.95 44.99
C LEU A 320 4.32 -16.32 43.61
N GLU A 321 3.50 -16.23 42.56
CA GLU A 321 3.97 -16.50 41.19
C GLU A 321 4.13 -15.21 40.38
N ILE A 322 5.21 -15.11 39.61
CA ILE A 322 5.40 -14.12 38.55
C ILE A 322 5.29 -14.85 37.22
N ARG A 323 4.34 -14.42 36.38
CA ARG A 323 4.06 -14.99 35.07
C ARG A 323 4.32 -13.98 33.97
N ASP A 324 5.05 -14.40 32.96
CA ASP A 324 5.20 -13.65 31.70
C ASP A 324 3.99 -13.93 30.80
N ARG A 325 3.28 -12.88 30.41
CA ARG A 325 2.04 -12.99 29.63
C ARG A 325 2.27 -13.59 28.24
N ALA A 326 3.34 -13.24 27.56
CA ALA A 326 3.58 -13.65 26.18
C ALA A 326 4.00 -15.12 26.05
N SER A 327 4.90 -15.57 26.92
CA SER A 327 5.44 -16.94 26.91
C SER A 327 4.60 -17.92 27.76
N GLY A 328 3.80 -17.41 28.68
CA GLY A 328 3.07 -18.20 29.67
C GLY A 328 3.97 -18.83 30.75
N GLN A 329 5.27 -18.55 30.76
CA GLN A 329 6.19 -19.07 31.76
C GLN A 329 5.87 -18.44 33.13
N SER A 330 5.84 -19.28 34.17
CA SER A 330 5.59 -18.86 35.55
C SER A 330 6.73 -19.33 36.44
N ARG A 331 7.10 -18.52 37.43
CA ARG A 331 8.09 -18.86 38.46
C ARG A 331 7.60 -18.42 39.84
N GLU A 332 7.80 -19.29 40.82
CA GLU A 332 7.55 -18.95 42.22
C GLU A 332 8.65 -18.03 42.77
N VAL A 333 8.26 -17.09 43.62
CA VAL A 333 9.14 -16.14 44.30
C VAL A 333 8.74 -16.10 45.77
N ALA A 334 9.74 -16.13 46.65
CA ALA A 334 9.51 -15.94 48.08
C ALA A 334 8.90 -14.56 48.33
N THR A 335 7.90 -14.46 49.19
CA THR A 335 7.20 -13.20 49.48
C THR A 335 8.14 -12.12 49.99
N ALA A 336 9.20 -12.49 50.72
CA ALA A 336 10.24 -11.58 51.20
C ALA A 336 11.05 -10.91 50.06
N ASP A 337 11.17 -11.56 48.91
CA ASP A 337 11.93 -11.07 47.76
C ASP A 337 11.03 -10.53 46.63
N ALA A 338 9.71 -10.62 46.79
CA ALA A 338 8.73 -10.34 45.76
C ALA A 338 8.86 -8.93 45.18
N LEU A 339 8.91 -7.91 46.04
CA LEU A 339 9.03 -6.51 45.60
C LEU A 339 10.26 -6.31 44.72
N ALA A 340 11.43 -6.74 45.19
CA ALA A 340 12.69 -6.59 44.46
C ALA A 340 12.68 -7.35 43.12
N ALA A 341 12.13 -8.57 43.10
CA ALA A 341 12.04 -9.39 41.90
C ALA A 341 11.10 -8.78 40.85
N ILE A 342 9.96 -8.20 41.27
CA ILE A 342 9.00 -7.57 40.37
C ILE A 342 9.59 -6.27 39.80
N VAL A 343 10.22 -5.45 40.64
CA VAL A 343 10.89 -4.21 40.21
C VAL A 343 11.98 -4.50 39.17
N ALA A 344 12.78 -5.55 39.38
CA ALA A 344 13.79 -5.97 38.42
C ALA A 344 13.16 -6.42 37.09
N GLU A 345 12.08 -7.20 37.14
CA GLU A 345 11.38 -7.69 35.93
C GLU A 345 10.81 -6.53 35.08
N VAL A 346 10.24 -5.51 35.72
CA VAL A 346 9.66 -4.36 35.02
C VAL A 346 10.75 -3.46 34.41
N ARG A 347 11.89 -3.31 35.09
CA ARG A 347 12.92 -2.33 34.70
C ARG A 347 14.05 -2.88 33.83
N GLY A 348 14.26 -4.20 33.81
CA GLY A 348 15.38 -4.85 33.10
C GLY A 348 16.69 -4.71 33.86
#